data_AF-A0A976PGE4-F1
#
_entry.id   AF-A0A976PGE4-F1
#
_cell.length_a   1.000
_cell.length_b   1.000
_cell.length_c   1.000
_cell.angle_alpha   90.00
_cell.angle_beta   90.00
_cell.angle_gamma   90.00
#
_symmetry.space_group_name_H-M   'P 1'
#
loop_
_entity.id
_entity.type
_entity.pdbx_description
1 polymer ?
#
loop_
_entity_poly.entity_id
_entity_poly.type
_entity_poly.pdbx_seq_one_letter_code
_entity_poly.pdbx_strand_id
1 'polypeptide(L)'
;MKVIWLISISFILFGCQKKVYDAKTCEELSIRAFKGWPKDANEFKKNCQGIEITFTKEKCQEVLNDFILNGNLEALASKHGEKASECLTTSDLEKFKKSSVKTDHNDHGSGQSDSNN
;
A
#
# COMPACT_ATOMS: atom_id res chain seq x y z
N MET A 1 41.50 -5.96 42.09
CA MET A 1 40.89 -5.59 40.79
C MET A 1 40.74 -6.84 39.93
N LYS A 2 39.61 -7.55 40.01
CA LYS A 2 39.40 -8.87 39.36
C LYS A 2 37.90 -9.18 39.08
N VAL A 3 37.07 -8.15 38.94
CA VAL A 3 35.60 -8.28 38.80
C VAL A 3 35.08 -7.81 37.43
N ILE A 4 35.95 -7.26 36.58
CA ILE A 4 35.56 -6.66 35.29
C ILE A 4 35.47 -7.70 34.15
N TRP A 5 35.98 -8.92 34.35
CA TRP A 5 36.04 -9.94 33.29
C TRP A 5 34.79 -10.83 33.17
N LEU A 6 33.82 -10.69 34.09
CA LEU A 6 32.58 -11.51 34.07
C LEU A 6 31.39 -10.84 33.37
N ILE A 7 31.50 -9.57 32.97
CA ILE A 7 30.38 -8.82 32.37
C ILE A 7 30.29 -9.01 30.85
N SER A 8 31.38 -9.39 30.17
CA SER A 8 31.39 -9.54 28.70
C SER A 8 30.70 -10.80 28.15
N ILE A 9 30.35 -11.78 28.98
CA ILE A 9 29.73 -13.04 28.53
C ILE A 9 28.19 -13.01 28.56
N SER A 10 27.58 -12.05 29.26
CA SER A 10 26.12 -12.00 29.42
C SER A 10 25.37 -11.42 28.21
N PHE A 11 26.06 -10.81 27.25
CA PHE A 11 25.42 -10.10 26.12
C PHE A 11 25.18 -10.97 24.87
N ILE A 12 25.59 -12.25 24.86
CA ILE A 12 25.57 -13.10 23.65
C ILE A 12 24.21 -13.81 23.46
N LEU A 13 23.30 -13.79 24.44
CA LEU A 13 22.07 -14.61 24.39
C LEU A 13 20.81 -13.90 23.86
N PHE A 14 20.86 -12.62 23.47
CA PHE A 14 19.66 -11.89 23.00
C PHE A 14 19.41 -11.97 21.48
N GLY A 15 20.18 -12.73 20.71
CA GLY A 15 20.25 -12.56 19.26
C GLY A 15 19.47 -13.55 18.38
N CYS A 16 18.29 -14.06 18.74
CA CYS A 16 17.48 -14.85 17.80
C CYS A 16 15.97 -14.70 18.02
N GLN A 17 15.41 -13.56 17.64
CA GLN A 17 13.97 -13.40 17.47
C GLN A 17 13.56 -14.12 16.18
N LYS A 18 12.97 -15.32 16.29
CA LYS A 18 12.38 -16.00 15.12
C LYS A 18 11.19 -15.15 14.65
N LYS A 19 11.22 -14.69 13.38
CA LYS A 19 10.07 -14.04 12.76
C LYS A 19 8.88 -15.01 12.77
N VAL A 20 7.75 -14.58 13.30
CA VAL A 20 6.49 -15.30 13.23
C VAL A 20 5.78 -14.86 11.94
N TYR A 21 5.38 -15.82 11.11
CA TYR A 21 4.64 -15.56 9.87
C TYR A 21 3.16 -15.88 10.10
N ASP A 22 2.39 -14.84 10.37
CA ASP A 22 0.93 -14.89 10.47
C ASP A 22 0.27 -14.37 9.19
N ALA A 23 -1.06 -14.45 9.12
CA ALA A 23 -1.83 -13.99 7.97
C ALA A 23 -1.54 -12.53 7.60
N LYS A 24 -1.42 -11.66 8.60
CA LYS A 24 -1.14 -10.23 8.40
C LYS A 24 0.23 -10.02 7.78
N THR A 25 1.26 -10.66 8.33
CA THR A 25 2.64 -10.58 7.86
C THR A 25 2.74 -11.07 6.43
N CYS A 26 2.06 -12.18 6.12
CA CYS A 26 2.04 -12.73 4.78
C CYS A 26 1.29 -11.86 3.77
N GLU A 27 0.21 -11.19 4.18
CA GLU A 27 -0.50 -10.23 3.34
C GLU A 27 0.38 -9.02 3.01
N GLU A 28 1.08 -8.48 4.01
CA GLU A 28 2.05 -7.39 3.80
C GLU A 28 3.21 -7.81 2.88
N LEU A 29 3.71 -9.04 3.02
CA LEU A 29 4.76 -9.57 2.15
C LEU A 29 4.25 -9.79 0.73
N SER A 30 3.00 -10.22 0.54
CA SER A 30 2.35 -10.36 -0.77
C SER A 30 2.25 -9.02 -1.49
N ILE A 31 1.74 -8.00 -0.79
CA ILE A 31 1.61 -6.63 -1.34
C ILE A 31 2.99 -6.06 -1.72
N ARG A 32 4.00 -6.22 -0.85
CA ARG A 32 5.36 -5.75 -1.13
C ARG A 32 6.00 -6.54 -2.28
N ALA A 33 5.74 -7.83 -2.39
CA ALA A 33 6.17 -8.62 -3.54
C ALA A 33 5.57 -8.09 -4.84
N PHE A 34 4.28 -7.73 -4.85
CA PHE A 34 3.61 -7.09 -5.99
C PHE A 34 4.26 -5.77 -6.38
N LYS A 35 4.62 -4.94 -5.39
CA LYS A 35 5.35 -3.66 -5.60
C LYS A 35 6.78 -3.82 -6.11
N GLY A 36 7.26 -5.06 -6.31
CA GLY A 36 8.56 -5.34 -6.91
C GLY A 36 9.71 -5.49 -5.92
N TRP A 37 9.43 -5.79 -4.64
CA TRP A 37 10.47 -5.96 -3.60
C TRP A 37 10.99 -7.42 -3.60
N PRO A 38 12.20 -7.71 -4.12
CA PRO A 38 12.62 -9.09 -4.38
C PRO A 38 12.86 -9.92 -3.12
N LYS A 39 13.33 -9.28 -2.04
CA LYS A 39 13.55 -9.93 -0.75
C LYS A 39 12.23 -10.39 -0.13
N ASP A 40 11.23 -9.51 -0.14
CA ASP A 40 9.91 -9.79 0.40
C ASP A 40 9.17 -10.85 -0.43
N ALA A 41 9.33 -10.82 -1.76
CA ALA A 41 8.78 -11.86 -2.64
C ALA A 41 9.35 -13.25 -2.33
N ASN A 42 10.65 -13.33 -2.07
CA ASN A 42 11.29 -14.57 -1.66
C ASN A 42 10.83 -15.03 -0.27
N GLU A 43 10.67 -14.09 0.67
CA GLU A 43 10.21 -14.36 2.03
C GLU A 43 8.74 -14.85 2.03
N PHE A 44 7.87 -14.22 1.25
CA PHE A 44 6.50 -14.64 1.01
C PHE A 44 6.43 -16.08 0.47
N LYS A 45 7.14 -16.35 -0.63
CA LYS A 45 7.13 -17.67 -1.28
C LYS A 45 7.60 -18.80 -0.36
N LYS A 46 8.52 -18.51 0.55
CA LYS A 46 9.12 -19.51 1.46
C LYS A 46 8.26 -19.78 2.69
N ASN A 47 7.68 -18.74 3.28
CA ASN A 47 7.14 -18.82 4.64
C ASN A 47 5.60 -18.71 4.69
N CYS A 48 4.95 -18.27 3.62
CA CYS A 48 3.51 -18.03 3.58
C CYS A 48 2.73 -19.10 2.80
N GLN A 49 3.34 -20.27 2.58
CA GLN A 49 2.68 -21.38 1.88
C GLN A 49 1.52 -21.92 2.73
N GLY A 50 0.31 -21.92 2.18
CA GLY A 50 -0.90 -22.42 2.86
C GLY A 50 -1.60 -21.39 3.76
N ILE A 51 -1.12 -20.16 3.82
CA ILE A 51 -1.84 -19.05 4.45
C ILE A 51 -2.75 -18.41 3.38
N GLU A 52 -4.03 -18.22 3.72
CA GLU A 52 -4.97 -17.52 2.84
C GLU A 52 -4.63 -16.03 2.80
N ILE A 53 -4.54 -15.47 1.59
CA ILE A 53 -4.13 -14.10 1.35
C ILE A 53 -5.21 -13.40 0.53
N THR A 54 -5.68 -12.25 1.01
CA THR A 54 -6.70 -11.47 0.33
C THR A 54 -6.12 -10.71 -0.85
N PHE A 55 -5.00 -10.03 -0.63
CA PHE A 55 -4.32 -9.20 -1.63
C PHE A 55 -3.23 -10.00 -2.34
N THR A 56 -3.66 -10.90 -3.22
CA THR A 56 -2.75 -11.61 -4.12
C THR A 56 -2.22 -10.68 -5.20
N LYS A 57 -1.25 -11.18 -5.99
CA LYS A 57 -0.74 -10.48 -7.17
C LYS A 57 -1.87 -10.10 -8.14
N GLU A 58 -2.76 -11.04 -8.44
CA GLU A 58 -3.91 -10.84 -9.32
C GLU A 58 -4.84 -9.76 -8.76
N LYS A 59 -5.14 -9.83 -7.45
CA LYS A 59 -6.00 -8.86 -6.79
C LYS A 59 -5.41 -7.45 -6.80
N CYS A 60 -4.12 -7.30 -6.47
CA CYS A 60 -3.46 -6.00 -6.57
C CYS A 60 -3.38 -5.48 -8.01
N GLN A 61 -3.31 -6.36 -9.01
CA GLN A 61 -3.36 -5.96 -10.41
C GLN A 61 -4.76 -5.46 -10.82
N GLU A 62 -5.84 -6.10 -10.36
CA GLU A 62 -7.21 -5.60 -10.55
C GLU A 62 -7.39 -4.21 -9.92
N VAL A 63 -6.91 -4.05 -8.68
CA VAL A 63 -6.95 -2.78 -7.94
C VAL A 63 -6.20 -1.69 -8.71
N LEU A 64 -5.00 -1.97 -9.20
CA LEU A 64 -4.21 -1.02 -9.98
C LEU A 64 -4.94 -0.63 -11.28
N ASN A 65 -5.50 -1.60 -12.01
CA ASN A 65 -6.24 -1.33 -13.24
C ASN A 65 -7.46 -0.43 -12.99
N ASP A 66 -8.24 -0.72 -11.96
CA ASP A 66 -9.39 0.11 -11.59
C ASP A 66 -8.98 1.52 -11.15
N PHE A 67 -7.84 1.64 -10.47
CA PHE A 67 -7.29 2.93 -10.09
C PHE A 67 -6.79 3.74 -11.29
N ILE A 68 -6.16 3.11 -12.27
CA ILE A 68 -5.77 3.75 -13.53
C ILE A 68 -6.99 4.30 -14.28
N LEU A 69 -8.12 3.58 -14.27
CA LEU A 69 -9.34 3.98 -14.97
C LEU A 69 -10.06 5.14 -14.28
N ASN A 70 -10.17 5.10 -12.95
CA ASN A 70 -11.06 6.00 -12.20
C ASN A 70 -10.33 7.05 -11.37
N GLY A 71 -9.07 6.79 -10.98
CA GLY A 71 -8.24 7.69 -10.18
C GLY A 71 -8.77 8.02 -8.79
N ASN A 72 -9.80 7.31 -8.31
CA ASN A 72 -10.52 7.59 -7.07
C ASN A 72 -10.28 6.48 -6.04
N LEU A 73 -9.62 6.83 -4.92
CA LEU A 73 -9.30 5.90 -3.84
C LEU A 73 -10.53 5.47 -3.03
N GLU A 74 -11.54 6.32 -2.89
CA GLU A 74 -12.77 6.01 -2.13
C GLU A 74 -13.62 4.97 -2.87
N ALA A 75 -13.73 5.12 -4.19
CA ALA A 75 -14.36 4.12 -5.06
C ALA A 75 -13.60 2.79 -5.03
N LEU A 76 -12.26 2.85 -4.93
CA LEU A 76 -11.41 1.67 -4.85
C LEU A 76 -11.61 0.92 -3.52
N ALA A 77 -11.64 1.65 -2.40
CA ALA A 77 -11.91 1.09 -1.08
C ALA A 77 -13.30 0.44 -1.00
N SER A 78 -14.31 1.06 -1.62
CA SER A 78 -15.67 0.53 -1.68
C SER A 78 -15.77 -0.78 -2.48
N LYS A 79 -14.96 -0.93 -3.54
CA LYS A 79 -14.99 -2.10 -4.44
C LYS A 79 -14.10 -3.25 -3.98
N HIS A 80 -12.93 -2.95 -3.41
CA HIS A 80 -11.88 -3.93 -3.11
C HIS A 80 -11.53 -4.02 -1.62
N GLY A 81 -12.18 -3.23 -0.76
CA GLY A 81 -11.92 -3.16 0.68
C GLY A 81 -10.94 -2.04 1.05
N GLU A 82 -10.93 -1.65 2.32
CA GLU A 82 -10.18 -0.49 2.83
C GLU A 82 -8.66 -0.55 2.54
N LYS A 83 -8.10 -1.76 2.56
CA LYS A 83 -6.67 -2.00 2.31
C LYS A 83 -6.28 -2.03 0.83
N ALA A 84 -7.22 -1.90 -0.11
CA ALA A 84 -6.90 -1.91 -1.54
C ALA A 84 -5.89 -0.82 -1.93
N SER A 85 -5.95 0.33 -1.26
CA SER A 85 -4.97 1.41 -1.44
C SER A 85 -3.52 0.97 -1.15
N GLU A 86 -3.32 -0.04 -0.31
CA GLU A 86 -1.99 -0.58 0.00
C GLU A 86 -1.35 -1.29 -1.19
N CYS A 87 -2.10 -1.74 -2.20
CA CYS A 87 -1.53 -2.30 -3.43
C CYS A 87 -0.83 -1.24 -4.29
N LEU A 88 -1.18 0.04 -4.14
CA LEU A 88 -0.67 1.14 -4.96
C LEU A 88 0.69 1.64 -4.46
N THR A 89 1.56 2.04 -5.37
CA THR A 89 2.79 2.77 -5.05
C THR A 89 2.54 4.27 -5.02
N THR A 90 3.44 5.02 -4.37
CA THR A 90 3.39 6.49 -4.42
C THR A 90 3.41 7.01 -5.85
N SER A 91 4.15 6.36 -6.75
CA SER A 91 4.18 6.74 -8.17
C SER A 91 2.84 6.53 -8.88
N ASP A 92 2.13 5.45 -8.56
CA ASP A 92 0.78 5.21 -9.12
C ASP A 92 -0.18 6.29 -8.64
N LEU A 93 -0.14 6.62 -7.35
CA LEU A 93 -0.93 7.70 -6.76
C LEU A 93 -0.64 9.04 -7.45
N GLU A 94 0.63 9.39 -7.66
CA GLU A 94 0.99 10.66 -8.32
C GLU A 94 0.56 10.70 -9.80
N LYS A 95 0.63 9.57 -10.50
CA LYS A 95 0.31 9.50 -11.94
C LYS A 95 -1.18 9.47 -12.24
N PHE A 96 -1.94 8.76 -11.42
CA PHE A 96 -3.33 8.41 -11.73
C PHE A 96 -4.34 8.98 -10.75
N LYS A 97 -3.92 9.58 -9.63
CA LYS A 97 -4.85 10.34 -8.78
C LYS A 97 -5.40 11.48 -9.62
N LYS A 98 -6.64 11.31 -10.06
CA LYS A 98 -7.40 12.39 -10.65
C LYS A 98 -7.60 13.37 -9.51
N SER A 99 -6.99 14.55 -9.60
CA SER A 99 -7.39 15.66 -8.74
C SER A 99 -8.90 15.72 -8.86
N SER A 100 -9.60 15.44 -7.76
CA SER A 100 -11.01 15.72 -7.63
C SER A 100 -11.12 17.24 -7.72
N VAL A 101 -11.10 17.76 -8.95
CA VAL A 101 -11.70 19.04 -9.26
C VAL A 101 -13.13 18.85 -8.83
N LYS A 102 -13.42 19.41 -7.66
CA LYS A 102 -14.76 19.70 -7.21
C LYS A 102 -15.40 20.44 -8.37
N THR A 103 -16.16 19.74 -9.20
CA THR A 103 -17.09 20.39 -10.11
C THR A 103 -18.21 20.85 -9.20
N ASP A 104 -17.98 21.99 -8.53
CA ASP A 104 -19.07 22.77 -7.99
C ASP A 104 -20.05 22.95 -9.15
N HIS A 105 -21.26 22.46 -8.95
CA HIS A 105 -22.35 22.58 -9.90
C HIS A 105 -22.46 24.04 -10.35
N ASN A 106 -22.49 24.24 -11.67
CA ASN A 106 -22.97 25.46 -12.30
C ASN A 106 -24.33 25.83 -11.70
N ASP A 107 -24.41 27.00 -11.06
CA ASP A 107 -25.65 27.75 -10.96
C ASP A 107 -25.53 29.01 -11.84
N HIS A 108 -26.44 29.06 -12.80
CA HIS A 108 -26.95 30.18 -13.58
C HIS A 108 -26.01 31.23 -14.20
N GLY A 109 -26.11 31.33 -15.53
CA GLY A 109 -25.48 32.38 -16.31
C GLY A 109 -26.12 33.75 -16.11
N SER A 110 -25.35 34.77 -16.48
CA SER A 110 -25.84 35.99 -17.11
C SER A 110 -24.67 36.63 -17.83
N GLY A 111 -24.73 36.59 -19.16
CA GLY A 111 -23.86 37.39 -20.01
C GLY A 111 -24.25 38.86 -19.86
N GLN A 112 -23.29 39.69 -19.47
CA GLN A 112 -23.42 41.13 -19.53
C GLN A 112 -22.80 41.57 -20.85
N SER A 113 -23.65 41.93 -21.81
CA SER A 113 -23.23 42.59 -23.04
C SER A 113 -22.91 44.04 -22.74
N ASP A 114 -21.70 44.45 -23.11
CA ASP A 114 -21.28 45.84 -23.18
C ASP A 114 -22.08 46.57 -24.26
N SER A 115 -22.76 47.66 -23.87
CA SER A 115 -23.34 48.63 -24.79
C SER A 115 -22.48 49.88 -24.82
N ASN A 116 -21.73 50.03 -25.90
CA ASN A 116 -21.30 51.33 -26.42
C ASN A 116 -22.51 52.03 -27.05
N ASN A 117 -22.94 53.15 -26.48
CA ASN A 117 -23.34 54.40 -27.17
C ASN A 117 -23.72 55.46 -26.13
#